data_AF-A0A365P267-F1
#
_entry.id   AF-A0A365P267-F1
#
_cell.length_a   1.000
_cell.length_b   1.000
_cell.length_c   1.000
_cell.angle_alpha   90.00
_cell.angle_beta   90.00
_cell.angle_gamma   90.00
#
_symmetry.space_group_name_H-M   'P 1'
#
loop_
_entity.id
_entity.type
_entity.pdbx_description
1 polymer ?
#
loop_
_entity_poly.entity_id
_entity_poly.type
_entity_poly.pdbx_seq_one_letter_code
_entity_poly.pdbx_strand_id
1 'polypeptide(L)'
;MIERKIFLLVILLVLLYSIRTKKNTSIIFSTLLFLGVLSTFLGNYFITIGLIIFILTAFIIGIKGVFSKINILEKISYSSLGLFSFAALLFGIMNWPGSNEVKLIMTFPIIIFIITNFKTKFNLVKTYPFLLILFFECLFRFLRLLY
;
A
#
# COMPACT_ATOMS: atom_id res chain seq x y z
N MET A 1 18.85 2.92 -0.07
CA MET A 1 18.89 1.97 -1.22
C MET A 1 18.43 0.56 -0.84
N ILE A 2 18.83 0.03 0.32
CA ILE A 2 18.48 -1.32 0.77
C ILE A 2 16.96 -1.49 0.96
N GLU A 3 16.28 -0.53 1.61
CA GLU A 3 14.82 -0.54 1.82
C GLU A 3 14.03 -0.72 0.51
N ARG A 4 14.42 -0.02 -0.56
CA ARG A 4 13.76 -0.13 -1.86
C ARG A 4 13.89 -1.54 -2.47
N LYS A 5 15.05 -2.18 -2.30
CA LYS A 5 15.26 -3.57 -2.76
C LYS A 5 14.42 -4.56 -1.95
N ILE A 6 14.37 -4.37 -0.62
CA ILE A 6 13.52 -5.19 0.26
C ILE A 6 12.05 -5.03 -0.11
N PHE A 7 11.58 -3.79 -0.29
CA PHE A 7 10.20 -3.51 -0.66
C PHE A 7 9.82 -4.15 -2.01
N LEU A 8 10.70 -4.07 -3.01
CA LEU A 8 10.47 -4.73 -4.30
C LEU A 8 10.38 -6.25 -4.17
N LEU A 9 11.23 -6.87 -3.34
CA LEU A 9 11.18 -8.31 -3.06
C LEU A 9 9.86 -8.69 -2.36
N VAL A 10 9.42 -7.90 -1.37
CA VAL A 10 8.13 -8.11 -0.69
C VAL A 10 6.97 -8.04 -1.69
N ILE A 11 6.95 -7.05 -2.58
CA ILE A 11 5.89 -6.92 -3.58
C ILE A 11 5.90 -8.10 -4.55
N LEU A 12 7.08 -8.55 -4.98
CA LEU A 12 7.20 -9.72 -5.84
C LEU A 12 6.59 -10.97 -5.17
N LEU A 13 6.90 -11.21 -3.89
CA LEU A 13 6.32 -12.32 -3.13
C LEU A 13 4.79 -12.20 -3.01
N VAL A 14 4.28 -11.00 -2.74
CA VAL A 14 2.83 -10.74 -2.67
C VAL A 14 2.16 -10.95 -4.03
N LEU A 15 2.83 -10.55 -5.13
CA LEU A 15 2.32 -10.76 -6.49
C LEU A 15 2.21 -12.25 -6.82
N LEU A 16 3.26 -13.02 -6.53
CA LEU A 16 3.26 -14.48 -6.72
C LEU A 16 2.16 -15.14 -5.88
N TYR A 17 1.98 -14.70 -4.64
CA TYR A 17 0.90 -15.18 -3.78
C TYR A 17 -0.48 -14.81 -4.34
N SER A 18 -0.68 -13.58 -4.83
CA SER A 18 -1.91 -13.15 -5.49
C SER A 18 -2.26 -14.01 -6.69
N ILE A 19 -1.28 -14.34 -7.54
CA ILE A 19 -1.47 -15.24 -8.69
C ILE A 19 -1.94 -16.62 -8.22
N ARG A 20 -1.34 -17.16 -7.15
CA ARG A 20 -1.74 -18.45 -6.57
C ARG A 20 -3.17 -18.46 -6.04
N THR A 21 -3.66 -17.36 -5.47
CA THR A 21 -5.04 -17.25 -4.97
C THR A 21 -6.09 -17.17 -6.08
N LYS A 22 -5.69 -16.97 -7.36
CA LYS A 22 -6.57 -16.87 -8.54
C LYS A 22 -7.70 -15.84 -8.43
N LYS A 23 -7.60 -14.87 -7.52
CA LYS A 23 -8.58 -13.79 -7.39
C LYS A 23 -8.20 -12.63 -8.31
N ASN A 24 -8.98 -12.42 -9.37
CA ASN A 24 -8.72 -11.36 -10.38
C ASN A 24 -8.44 -9.99 -9.76
N THR A 25 -9.24 -9.58 -8.77
CA THR A 25 -9.05 -8.28 -8.10
C THR A 25 -7.71 -8.18 -7.36
N SER A 26 -7.27 -9.26 -6.73
CA SER A 26 -5.99 -9.29 -6.02
C SER A 26 -4.82 -9.24 -6.98
N ILE A 27 -4.92 -9.98 -8.09
CA ILE A 27 -3.91 -10.00 -9.15
C ILE A 27 -3.78 -8.60 -9.75
N ILE A 28 -4.89 -7.97 -10.17
CA ILE A 28 -4.90 -6.63 -10.79
C ILE A 28 -4.27 -5.58 -9.89
N PHE A 29 -4.62 -5.53 -8.59
CA PHE A 29 -4.03 -4.53 -7.71
C PHE A 29 -2.57 -4.82 -7.39
N SER A 30 -2.20 -6.09 -7.20
CA SER A 30 -0.80 -6.46 -6.95
C SER A 30 0.09 -6.15 -8.16
N THR A 31 -0.40 -6.39 -9.39
CA THR A 31 0.34 -6.08 -10.61
C THR A 31 0.49 -4.58 -10.80
N LEU A 32 -0.56 -3.80 -10.61
CA LEU A 32 -0.49 -2.33 -10.72
C LEU A 32 0.46 -1.72 -9.70
N LEU A 33 0.40 -2.15 -8.43
CA LEU A 33 1.34 -1.70 -7.41
C LEU A 33 2.78 -2.13 -7.73
N PHE A 34 2.97 -3.36 -8.22
CA PHE A 34 4.29 -3.84 -8.65
C PHE A 34 4.84 -3.03 -9.81
N LEU A 35 4.05 -2.77 -10.85
CA LEU A 35 4.45 -1.94 -11.99
C LEU A 35 4.77 -0.52 -11.56
N GLY A 36 3.98 0.06 -10.65
CA GLY A 36 4.22 1.37 -10.07
C GLY A 36 5.56 1.46 -9.34
N VAL A 37 5.98 0.39 -8.64
CA VAL A 37 7.28 0.34 -7.97
C VAL A 37 8.42 0.01 -8.92
N LEU A 38 8.23 -0.96 -9.82
CA LEU A 38 9.25 -1.39 -10.78
C LEU A 38 9.68 -0.25 -11.71
N SER A 39 8.73 0.56 -12.17
CA SER A 39 9.00 1.73 -13.03
C SER A 39 9.89 2.78 -12.35
N THR A 40 9.95 2.82 -11.01
CA THR A 40 10.89 3.70 -10.31
C THR A 40 12.36 3.29 -10.47
N PHE A 41 12.64 2.09 -11.01
CA PHE A 41 13.99 1.59 -11.30
C PHE A 41 14.42 1.78 -12.76
N LEU A 42 13.51 2.16 -13.67
CA LEU A 42 13.77 2.20 -15.12
C LEU A 42 14.23 3.57 -15.65
N GLY A 43 14.32 4.60 -14.78
CA GLY A 43 14.85 5.93 -15.11
C GLY A 43 13.91 7.09 -14.78
N ASN A 44 14.38 8.33 -14.93
CA ASN A 44 13.70 9.55 -14.46
C ASN A 44 12.29 9.76 -15.00
N TYR A 45 12.06 9.54 -16.30
CA TYR A 45 10.73 9.69 -16.90
C TYR A 45 9.75 8.59 -16.47
N PHE A 46 10.25 7.38 -16.20
CA PHE A 46 9.42 6.26 -15.75
C PHE A 46 9.06 6.36 -14.27
N ILE A 47 9.85 7.08 -13.47
CA ILE A 47 9.56 7.33 -12.05
C ILE A 47 8.24 8.08 -11.86
N THR A 48 7.99 9.13 -12.65
CA THR A 48 6.76 9.93 -12.50
C THR A 48 5.52 9.13 -12.88
N ILE A 49 5.57 8.42 -14.01
CA ILE A 49 4.50 7.52 -14.46
C ILE A 49 4.22 6.44 -13.40
N GLY A 50 5.28 5.82 -12.88
CA GLY A 50 5.19 4.81 -11.83
C GLY A 50 4.51 5.29 -10.56
N LEU A 51 4.92 6.47 -10.09
CA LEU A 51 4.33 7.10 -8.92
C LEU A 51 2.85 7.43 -9.14
N ILE A 52 2.48 7.95 -10.32
CA ILE A 52 1.09 8.25 -10.66
C ILE A 52 0.25 6.96 -10.66
N ILE A 53 0.74 5.88 -11.28
CA ILE A 53 0.07 4.57 -11.27
C ILE A 53 -0.14 4.09 -9.84
N PHE A 54 0.89 4.19 -8.99
CA PHE A 54 0.80 3.74 -7.60
C PHE A 54 -0.23 4.57 -6.81
N ILE A 55 -0.20 5.91 -6.95
CA ILE A 55 -1.13 6.84 -6.29
C ILE A 55 -2.58 6.52 -6.67
N LEU A 56 -2.86 6.41 -7.97
CA LEU A 56 -4.21 6.10 -8.46
C LEU A 56 -4.66 4.73 -7.97
N THR A 57 -3.77 3.75 -7.98
CA THR A 57 -4.08 2.40 -7.48
C THR A 57 -4.39 2.41 -5.98
N ALA A 58 -3.59 3.11 -5.16
CA ALA A 58 -3.82 3.26 -3.73
C ALA A 58 -5.16 3.96 -3.43
N PHE A 59 -5.51 5.00 -4.19
CA PHE A 59 -6.79 5.69 -4.09
C PHE A 59 -7.98 4.77 -4.42
N ILE A 60 -7.90 4.03 -5.53
CA ILE A 60 -8.93 3.06 -5.92
C ILE A 60 -9.09 1.98 -4.86
N ILE A 61 -7.99 1.48 -4.28
CA ILE A 61 -8.02 0.54 -3.15
C ILE A 61 -8.75 1.17 -1.96
N GLY A 62 -8.40 2.41 -1.58
CA GLY A 62 -9.06 3.13 -0.50
C GLY A 62 -10.59 3.19 -0.66
N ILE A 63 -11.05 3.63 -1.84
CA ILE A 63 -12.48 3.70 -2.20
C ILE A 63 -13.12 2.31 -2.16
N LYS A 64 -12.49 1.32 -2.78
CA LYS A 64 -13.02 -0.04 -2.82
C LYS A 64 -13.15 -0.65 -1.42
N GLY A 65 -12.23 -0.30 -0.52
CA GLY A 65 -12.33 -0.61 0.91
C GLY A 65 -13.65 -0.14 1.47
N VAL A 66 -13.98 1.15 1.32
CA VAL A 66 -15.24 1.74 1.84
C VAL A 66 -16.50 1.03 1.33
N PHE A 67 -16.51 0.60 0.06
CA PHE A 67 -17.68 -0.07 -0.54
C PHE A 67 -17.67 -1.61 -0.42
N SER A 68 -16.62 -2.19 0.18
CA SER A 68 -16.52 -3.64 0.31
C SER A 68 -17.54 -4.21 1.31
N LYS A 69 -18.07 -5.40 1.00
CA LYS A 69 -19.00 -6.16 1.85
C LYS A 69 -18.23 -7.02 2.87
N ILE A 70 -17.37 -6.38 3.67
CA ILE A 70 -16.56 -7.02 4.72
C ILE A 70 -16.90 -6.44 6.09
N ASN A 71 -16.37 -7.04 7.16
CA ASN A 71 -16.63 -6.57 8.52
C ASN A 71 -16.16 -5.11 8.70
N ILE A 72 -16.78 -4.35 9.59
CA ILE A 72 -16.51 -2.92 9.78
C ILE A 72 -15.02 -2.65 10.07
N LEU A 73 -14.37 -3.50 10.87
CA LEU A 73 -12.94 -3.37 11.20
C LEU A 73 -12.06 -3.65 9.98
N GLU A 74 -12.39 -4.69 9.21
CA GLU A 74 -11.70 -5.01 7.96
C GLU A 74 -11.87 -3.89 6.94
N LYS A 75 -13.07 -3.30 6.87
CA LYS A 75 -13.39 -2.17 6.02
C LYS A 75 -12.52 -0.96 6.36
N ILE A 76 -12.44 -0.61 7.65
CA ILE A 76 -11.61 0.51 8.13
C ILE A 76 -10.13 0.24 7.84
N SER A 77 -9.64 -0.98 8.07
CA SER A 77 -8.24 -1.34 7.79
C SER A 77 -7.91 -1.25 6.29
N TYR A 78 -8.82 -1.76 5.44
CA TYR A 78 -8.68 -1.73 4.00
C TYR A 78 -8.67 -0.28 3.49
N SER A 79 -9.67 0.52 3.87
CA SER A 79 -9.80 1.90 3.39
C SER A 79 -8.68 2.79 3.91
N SER A 80 -8.30 2.66 5.19
CA SER A 80 -7.23 3.46 5.79
C SER A 80 -5.90 3.20 5.11
N LEU A 81 -5.48 1.95 4.89
CA LEU A 81 -4.24 1.66 4.17
C LEU A 81 -4.20 2.29 2.78
N GLY A 82 -5.28 2.20 2.01
CA GLY A 82 -5.36 2.81 0.67
C GLY A 82 -5.29 4.33 0.70
N LEU A 83 -6.15 4.97 1.51
CA LEU A 83 -6.26 6.43 1.58
C LEU A 83 -5.02 7.09 2.16
N PHE A 84 -4.43 6.50 3.20
CA PHE A 84 -3.21 7.04 3.79
C PHE A 84 -2.02 6.90 2.84
N SER A 85 -1.81 5.72 2.23
CA SER A 85 -0.74 5.55 1.23
C SER A 85 -0.87 6.55 0.08
N PHE A 86 -2.10 6.76 -0.42
CA PHE A 86 -2.41 7.77 -1.41
C PHE A 86 -2.03 9.19 -0.93
N ALA A 87 -2.48 9.58 0.27
CA ALA A 87 -2.23 10.91 0.81
C ALA A 87 -0.73 11.18 1.01
N ALA A 88 0.05 10.27 1.60
CA ALA A 88 1.49 10.50 1.77
C ALA A 88 2.23 10.62 0.45
N LEU A 89 1.84 9.83 -0.55
CA LEU A 89 2.45 9.92 -1.88
C LEU A 89 2.13 11.26 -2.55
N LEU A 90 0.86 11.65 -2.53
CA LEU A 90 0.41 12.91 -3.14
C LEU A 90 1.10 14.11 -2.49
N PHE A 91 1.06 14.20 -1.16
CA PHE A 91 1.68 15.30 -0.41
C PHE A 91 3.21 15.31 -0.57
N GLY A 92 3.83 14.13 -0.68
CA GLY A 92 5.26 14.00 -0.96
C GLY A 92 5.66 14.50 -2.35
N ILE A 93 4.83 14.31 -3.37
CA ILE A 93 5.10 14.80 -4.74
C ILE A 93 4.83 16.30 -4.85
N MET A 94 3.78 16.80 -4.19
CA MET A 94 3.43 18.22 -4.20
C MET A 94 4.37 19.09 -3.36
N ASN A 95 5.31 18.49 -2.61
CA ASN A 95 6.17 19.17 -1.64
C ASN A 95 5.34 20.03 -0.65
N TRP A 96 4.18 19.53 -0.25
CA TRP A 96 3.25 20.30 0.58
C TRP A 96 3.85 20.55 1.98
N PRO A 97 3.71 21.77 2.56
CA PRO A 97 4.12 22.06 3.92
C PRO A 97 3.25 21.26 4.91
N GLY A 98 3.80 20.21 5.51
CA GLY A 98 3.01 19.20 6.22
C GLY A 98 3.32 17.75 5.82
N SER A 99 4.15 17.53 4.78
CA SER A 99 4.40 16.19 4.26
C SER A 99 5.08 15.24 5.25
N ASN A 100 5.78 15.76 6.27
CA ASN A 100 6.39 14.94 7.31
C ASN A 100 5.38 14.55 8.39
N GLU A 101 4.43 15.43 8.68
CA GLU A 101 3.32 15.22 9.59
C GLU A 101 2.39 14.14 9.03
N VAL A 102 2.11 14.17 7.73
CA VAL A 102 1.35 13.10 7.05
C VAL A 102 2.04 11.73 7.19
N LYS A 103 3.39 11.70 7.16
CA LYS A 103 4.15 10.46 7.39
C LYS A 103 4.05 9.98 8.85
N LEU A 104 3.93 10.86 9.85
CA LEU A 104 3.73 10.47 11.24
C LEU A 104 2.35 9.83 11.46
N ILE A 105 1.33 10.35 10.78
CA ILE A 105 -0.05 9.83 10.89
C ILE A 105 -0.16 8.42 10.26
N MET A 106 0.83 7.96 9.48
CA MET A 106 0.92 6.58 8.98
C MET A 106 0.95 5.53 10.08
N THR A 107 1.25 5.91 11.32
CA THR A 107 1.15 5.02 12.49
C THR A 107 -0.27 4.48 12.65
N PHE A 108 -1.29 5.27 12.33
CA PHE A 108 -2.70 4.89 12.49
C PHE A 108 -3.12 3.71 11.60
N PRO A 109 -2.96 3.74 10.26
CA PRO A 109 -3.29 2.59 9.42
C PRO A 109 -2.44 1.34 9.74
N ILE A 110 -1.18 1.51 10.19
CA ILE A 110 -0.32 0.41 10.64
C ILE A 110 -0.93 -0.29 11.85
N ILE A 111 -1.26 0.45 12.91
CA ILE A 111 -1.85 -0.11 14.14
C ILE A 111 -3.18 -0.79 13.84
N ILE A 112 -4.06 -0.13 13.08
CA ILE A 112 -5.36 -0.68 12.70
C ILE A 112 -5.19 -2.00 11.93
N PHE A 113 -4.26 -2.05 10.98
CA PHE A 113 -4.02 -3.27 10.20
C PHE A 113 -3.51 -4.42 11.08
N ILE A 114 -2.61 -4.14 12.02
CA ILE A 114 -2.10 -5.15 12.97
C ILE A 114 -3.25 -5.69 13.82
N ILE A 115 -4.03 -4.82 14.46
CA ILE A 115 -5.17 -5.22 15.30
C ILE A 115 -6.19 -6.02 14.49
N THR A 116 -6.50 -5.57 13.28
CA THR A 116 -7.47 -6.23 12.40
C THR A 116 -7.00 -7.63 12.04
N ASN A 117 -5.73 -7.80 11.65
CA ASN A 117 -5.19 -9.11 11.30
C ASN A 117 -5.18 -10.10 12.47
N PHE A 118 -4.83 -9.64 13.67
CA PHE A 118 -4.92 -10.50 14.87
C PHE A 118 -6.36 -10.91 15.15
N LYS A 119 -7.30 -9.96 15.10
CA LYS A 119 -8.72 -10.22 15.39
C LYS A 119 -9.37 -11.13 14.36
N THR A 120 -9.00 -11.03 13.08
CA THR A 120 -9.57 -11.83 11.99
C THR A 120 -8.73 -13.06 11.63
N LYS A 121 -7.75 -13.42 12.47
CA LYS A 121 -6.85 -14.58 12.25
C LYS A 121 -6.20 -14.56 10.86
N PHE A 122 -5.76 -13.38 10.42
CA PHE A 122 -5.13 -13.12 9.11
C PHE A 122 -6.03 -13.37 7.89
N ASN A 123 -7.35 -13.45 8.06
CA ASN A 123 -8.28 -13.67 6.94
C ASN A 123 -8.26 -12.53 5.92
N LEU A 124 -8.08 -11.28 6.40
CA LEU A 124 -7.97 -10.09 5.56
C LEU A 124 -6.83 -10.22 4.54
N VAL A 125 -5.63 -10.58 5.00
CA VAL A 125 -4.43 -10.75 4.15
C VAL A 125 -4.55 -11.94 3.20
N LYS A 126 -5.15 -13.05 3.65
CA LYS A 126 -5.44 -14.19 2.77
C LYS A 126 -6.39 -13.82 1.63
N THR A 127 -7.33 -12.92 1.91
CA THR A 127 -8.35 -12.50 0.94
C THR A 127 -7.87 -11.40 0.02
N TYR A 128 -7.08 -10.46 0.57
CA TYR A 128 -6.59 -9.25 -0.08
C TYR A 128 -5.09 -9.06 0.19
N PRO A 129 -4.23 -9.92 -0.37
CA PRO A 129 -2.79 -9.89 -0.08
C PRO A 129 -2.09 -8.61 -0.55
N PHE A 130 -2.63 -7.88 -1.54
CA PHE A 130 -2.10 -6.56 -1.93
C PHE A 130 -2.13 -5.53 -0.77
N LEU A 131 -2.95 -5.73 0.27
CA LEU A 131 -2.93 -4.87 1.45
C LEU A 131 -1.61 -4.96 2.21
N LEU A 132 -0.88 -6.09 2.12
CA LEU A 132 0.48 -6.18 2.66
C LEU A 132 1.42 -5.19 1.97
N ILE A 133 1.27 -4.97 0.66
CA ILE A 133 2.11 -4.01 -0.08
C ILE A 133 1.92 -2.62 0.50
N LEU A 134 0.67 -2.19 0.68
CA LEU A 134 0.34 -0.90 1.27
C LEU A 134 0.79 -0.79 2.73
N PHE A 135 0.65 -1.87 3.50
CA PHE A 135 1.15 -1.92 4.87
C PHE A 135 2.66 -1.71 4.95
N PHE A 136 3.43 -2.44 4.13
CA PHE A 136 4.89 -2.26 4.08
C PHE A 136 5.27 -0.89 3.55
N GLU A 137 4.51 -0.31 2.61
CA GLU A 137 4.71 1.06 2.13
C GLU A 137 4.57 2.07 3.26
N CYS A 138 3.48 2.00 4.02
CA CYS A 138 3.25 2.83 5.21
C CYS A 138 4.37 2.63 6.24
N LEU A 139 4.75 1.38 6.50
CA LEU A 139 5.76 1.02 7.49
C LEU A 139 7.14 1.56 7.11
N PHE A 140 7.58 1.39 5.86
CA PHE A 140 8.87 1.93 5.40
C PHE A 140 8.88 3.46 5.41
N ARG A 141 7.77 4.13 5.06
CA ARG A 141 7.67 5.59 5.18
C ARG A 141 7.80 6.06 6.61
N PHE A 142 7.14 5.38 7.53
CA PHE A 142 7.20 5.69 8.95
C PHE A 142 8.62 5.49 9.50
N LEU A 143 9.27 4.37 9.18
CA LEU A 143 10.65 4.10 9.60
C LEU A 143 11.64 5.15 9.08
N ARG A 144 11.46 5.63 7.85
CA ARG A 144 12.32 6.68 7.26
C ARG A 144 12.16 8.07 7.87
N LEU A 145 11.16 8.28 8.74
CA LEU A 145 11.13 9.49 9.58
C LEU A 145 12.04 9.37 10.81
N LEU A 146 12.29 8.15 11.27
CA LEU A 146 13.03 7.88 12.50
C LEU A 146 14.54 7.78 12.27
N TYR A 147 14.96 7.54 11.01
CA TYR A 147 16.35 7.41 10.56
C TYR A 147 16.62 8.30 9.35
#